data_AF-A0A2T2TN66-F1
#
_entry.id   AF-A0A2T2TN66-F1
#
_cell.length_a   1.000
_cell.length_b   1.000
_cell.length_c   1.000
_cell.angle_alpha   90.00
_cell.angle_beta   90.00
_cell.angle_gamma   90.00
#
_symmetry.space_group_name_H-M   'P 1'
#
loop_
_entity.id
_entity.type
_entity.pdbx_description
1 polymer ?
#
loop_
_entity_poly.entity_id
_entity_poly.type
_entity_poly.pdbx_seq_one_letter_code
_entity_poly.pdbx_strand_id
1 'polypeptide(L)'
;MAHRRWYVQSVLIVVLGAWGVLLGAGPRPAAAQGGVGPLQLEAELFGVAGTGERLPFWLTANQYGTVDPTSANAGLQLSAHRPFAETPGLDYAFGAEVLGRASQNGTVTVHQLYGRLRYGGLQLTAGRREQMIGRVDTSLSLGSVTWSRNATPPPKISLSTDGYVPVPGLGDALAVKGYLAQGWLEEDRFVRNTLLHEKSLYFRIRPPAVPVAVHAGVAHHAQWGGTHPQRGPQASSLGEWADVTFFTDVLFTEDRTEAESRRSQANHIAMYDFSLEVDLGGWKGLAYRQFYHEDVASLWFRNVWDGLWGAGLRRTGGPALVEALLWEHFRLTRQNARFSVGEVRGSDNAYSHKPVYRGGWTYQG
;
A
#
# COMPACT_ATOMS: atom_id res chain seq x y z
N MET A 1 -41.62 -30.98 -9.42
CA MET A 1 -41.20 -29.95 -10.40
C MET A 1 -41.31 -28.60 -9.72
N ALA A 2 -40.21 -28.07 -9.21
CA ALA A 2 -40.16 -26.77 -8.54
C ALA A 2 -39.39 -25.80 -9.44
N HIS A 3 -40.08 -24.81 -10.00
CA HIS A 3 -39.48 -23.77 -10.82
C HIS A 3 -38.61 -22.86 -9.94
N ARG A 4 -37.28 -22.99 -10.06
CA ARG A 4 -36.33 -21.96 -9.59
C ARG A 4 -36.46 -20.74 -10.51
N ARG A 5 -37.09 -19.68 -10.02
CA ARG A 5 -37.03 -18.35 -10.63
C ARG A 5 -35.64 -17.78 -10.43
N TRP A 6 -34.92 -17.57 -11.52
CA TRP A 6 -33.68 -16.81 -11.53
C TRP A 6 -34.03 -15.33 -11.41
N TYR A 7 -33.71 -14.72 -10.27
CA TYR A 7 -33.70 -13.27 -10.16
C TYR A 7 -32.46 -12.76 -10.89
N VAL A 8 -32.66 -12.22 -12.09
CA VAL A 8 -31.67 -11.36 -12.74
C VAL A 8 -31.67 -10.04 -11.96
N GLN A 9 -30.66 -9.81 -11.13
CA GLN A 9 -30.40 -8.49 -10.57
C GLN A 9 -29.88 -7.62 -11.70
N SER A 10 -30.75 -6.75 -12.24
CA SER A 10 -30.35 -5.72 -13.18
C SER A 10 -29.43 -4.74 -12.47
N VAL A 11 -28.16 -4.71 -12.88
CA VAL A 11 -27.19 -3.71 -12.45
C VAL A 11 -27.31 -2.52 -13.39
N LEU A 12 -27.77 -1.38 -12.87
CA LEU A 12 -27.67 -0.11 -13.57
C LEU A 12 -26.40 0.59 -13.06
N ILE A 13 -25.35 0.62 -13.89
CA ILE A 13 -24.16 1.44 -13.65
C ILE A 13 -24.46 2.81 -14.25
N VAL A 14 -24.71 3.80 -13.41
CA VAL A 14 -24.70 5.22 -13.81
C VAL A 14 -23.44 5.82 -13.21
N VAL A 15 -22.37 5.84 -13.99
CA VAL A 15 -21.25 6.75 -13.76
C VAL A 15 -21.66 8.07 -14.42
N LEU A 16 -22.30 8.96 -13.68
CA LEU A 16 -22.37 10.36 -14.06
C LEU A 16 -21.04 11.02 -13.69
N GLY A 17 -20.00 10.65 -14.43
CA GLY A 17 -18.84 11.51 -14.58
C GLY A 17 -19.29 12.64 -15.50
N ALA A 18 -19.69 13.78 -14.92
CA ALA A 18 -19.69 15.00 -15.69
C ALA A 18 -18.24 15.33 -16.02
N TRP A 19 -17.72 14.76 -17.11
CA TRP A 19 -16.68 15.42 -17.89
C TRP A 19 -17.36 16.62 -18.53
N GLY A 20 -17.55 17.66 -17.72
CA GLY A 20 -17.67 18.99 -18.25
C GLY A 20 -16.34 19.31 -18.93
N VAL A 21 -16.23 19.00 -20.21
CA VAL A 21 -15.61 19.95 -21.13
C VAL A 21 -16.51 21.17 -21.07
N LEU A 22 -16.30 22.00 -20.05
CA LEU A 22 -16.53 23.42 -20.22
C LEU A 22 -15.63 23.78 -21.40
N LEU A 23 -16.25 24.09 -22.54
CA LEU A 23 -15.72 25.06 -23.48
C LEU A 23 -15.62 26.41 -22.74
N GLY A 24 -14.73 26.45 -21.75
CA GLY A 24 -14.28 27.62 -21.06
C GLY A 24 -12.96 27.99 -21.70
N ALA A 25 -12.99 29.04 -22.51
CA ALA A 25 -11.82 29.89 -22.66
C ALA A 25 -11.49 30.46 -21.26
N GLY A 26 -10.80 29.67 -20.45
CA GLY A 26 -10.22 30.09 -19.17
C GLY A 26 -8.79 30.56 -19.42
N PRO A 27 -8.36 31.66 -18.79
CA PRO A 27 -7.08 32.28 -19.08
C PRO A 27 -5.95 31.31 -18.74
N ARG A 28 -4.87 31.37 -19.53
CA ARG A 28 -3.57 30.82 -19.15
C ARG A 28 -3.26 31.26 -17.71
N PRO A 29 -2.71 30.38 -16.85
CA PRO A 29 -2.40 30.75 -15.48
C PRO A 29 -1.50 31.99 -15.51
N ALA A 30 -1.96 33.05 -14.84
CA ALA A 30 -1.09 34.17 -14.51
C ALA A 30 0.03 33.60 -13.63
N ALA A 31 1.26 33.65 -14.15
CA ALA A 31 2.44 33.40 -13.36
C ALA A 31 2.48 34.46 -12.25
N ALA A 32 2.05 34.10 -11.05
CA ALA A 32 2.33 34.88 -9.86
C ALA A 32 3.83 34.73 -9.56
N GLN A 33 4.56 35.83 -9.73
CA GLN A 33 5.96 35.95 -9.38
C GLN A 33 6.14 35.73 -7.87
N GLY A 34 6.94 34.73 -7.48
CA GLY A 34 7.43 34.60 -6.10
C GLY A 34 7.70 33.17 -5.63
N GLY A 35 8.92 32.67 -5.86
CA GLY A 35 9.67 31.74 -4.99
C GLY A 35 9.16 30.32 -4.66
N VAL A 36 7.92 29.95 -5.00
CA VAL A 36 7.33 28.64 -4.68
C VAL A 36 6.63 28.12 -5.94
N GLY A 37 6.95 26.91 -6.41
CA GLY A 37 6.31 26.31 -7.60
C GLY A 37 4.78 26.31 -7.55
N PRO A 38 4.07 26.09 -8.68
CA PRO A 38 2.63 26.31 -8.76
C PRO A 38 1.88 25.38 -7.80
N LEU A 39 1.19 25.98 -6.82
CA LEU A 39 0.23 25.31 -5.97
C LEU A 39 -0.95 24.81 -6.84
N GLN A 40 -1.30 23.54 -6.72
CA GLN A 40 -2.42 22.92 -7.41
C GLN A 40 -3.57 22.77 -6.41
N LEU A 41 -4.77 23.17 -6.83
CA LEU A 41 -6.00 23.06 -6.06
C LEU A 41 -6.99 22.20 -6.84
N GLU A 42 -7.61 21.24 -6.17
CA GLU A 42 -8.57 20.33 -6.78
C GLU A 42 -9.78 20.14 -5.86
N ALA A 43 -10.95 19.98 -6.48
CA ALA A 43 -12.20 19.69 -5.81
C ALA A 43 -12.89 18.55 -6.56
N GLU A 44 -13.12 17.43 -5.88
CA GLU A 44 -13.76 16.24 -6.45
C GLU A 44 -15.08 15.96 -5.73
N LEU A 45 -16.17 15.91 -6.48
CA LEU A 45 -17.46 15.43 -6.00
C LEU A 45 -17.65 13.99 -6.48
N PHE A 46 -17.98 13.07 -5.57
CA PHE A 46 -18.22 11.67 -5.90
C PHE A 46 -19.53 11.15 -5.29
N GLY A 47 -20.07 10.11 -5.93
CA GLY A 47 -21.24 9.40 -5.46
C GLY A 47 -21.13 7.91 -5.80
N VAL A 48 -21.44 7.05 -4.84
CA VAL A 48 -21.39 5.60 -5.00
C VAL A 48 -22.65 4.99 -4.37
N ALA A 49 -23.37 4.14 -5.11
CA ALA A 49 -24.58 3.51 -4.60
C ALA A 49 -24.70 2.06 -5.07
N GLY A 50 -25.45 1.27 -4.31
CA GLY A 50 -25.76 -0.12 -4.60
C GLY A 50 -27.10 -0.50 -4.00
N THR A 51 -27.69 -1.59 -4.48
CA THR A 51 -29.02 -2.05 -4.05
C THR A 51 -28.99 -3.11 -2.95
N GLY A 52 -27.81 -3.61 -2.59
CA GLY A 52 -27.61 -4.58 -1.51
C GLY A 52 -27.29 -3.93 -0.17
N GLU A 53 -27.20 -4.77 0.88
CA GLU A 53 -26.79 -4.34 2.24
C GLU A 53 -25.34 -3.84 2.32
N ARG A 54 -24.51 -4.20 1.33
CA ARG A 54 -23.16 -3.68 1.15
C ARG A 54 -22.96 -3.29 -0.30
N LEU A 55 -22.09 -2.30 -0.51
CA LEU A 55 -21.65 -1.94 -1.85
C LEU A 55 -20.87 -3.09 -2.49
N PRO A 56 -20.99 -3.27 -3.83
CA PRO A 56 -20.16 -4.21 -4.57
C PRO A 56 -18.67 -3.97 -4.32
N PHE A 57 -17.90 -5.06 -4.17
CA PHE A 57 -16.48 -5.04 -3.82
C PHE A 57 -15.64 -4.03 -4.61
N TRP A 58 -15.82 -3.96 -5.93
CA TRP A 58 -15.04 -3.07 -6.80
C TRP A 58 -15.35 -1.58 -6.64
N LEU A 59 -16.49 -1.24 -6.02
CA LEU A 59 -16.83 0.16 -5.71
C LEU A 59 -16.16 0.65 -4.42
N THR A 60 -15.67 -0.27 -3.58
CA THR A 60 -15.12 0.05 -2.26
C THR A 60 -13.63 -0.28 -2.15
N ALA A 61 -13.16 -1.25 -2.93
CA ALA A 61 -11.76 -1.66 -2.95
C ALA A 61 -10.87 -0.58 -3.59
N ASN A 62 -9.65 -0.47 -3.08
CA ASN A 62 -8.62 0.45 -3.54
C ASN A 62 -8.97 1.95 -3.45
N GLN A 63 -9.87 2.31 -2.54
CA GLN A 63 -10.34 3.68 -2.35
C GLN A 63 -9.71 4.40 -1.14
N TYR A 64 -8.65 3.85 -0.55
CA TYR A 64 -7.98 4.35 0.67
C TYR A 64 -8.95 4.67 1.83
N GLY A 65 -10.05 3.91 1.96
CA GLY A 65 -11.06 4.15 3.00
C GLY A 65 -11.95 5.38 2.76
N THR A 66 -11.87 6.03 1.58
CA THR A 66 -12.72 7.17 1.22
C THR A 66 -14.19 6.77 1.00
N VAL A 67 -14.48 5.50 0.70
CA VAL A 67 -15.85 4.98 0.53
C VAL A 67 -16.26 4.12 1.72
N ASP A 68 -17.45 4.36 2.27
CA ASP A 68 -18.07 3.48 3.27
C ASP A 68 -18.72 2.28 2.56
N PRO A 69 -18.29 1.04 2.83
CA PRO A 69 -18.82 -0.13 2.14
C PRO A 69 -20.25 -0.53 2.56
N THR A 70 -20.81 0.07 3.61
CA THR A 70 -22.08 -0.34 4.22
C THR A 70 -23.31 0.40 3.71
N SER A 71 -23.13 1.46 2.91
CA SER A 71 -24.25 2.25 2.39
C SER A 71 -23.93 2.96 1.09
N ALA A 72 -24.92 3.67 0.53
CA ALA A 72 -24.64 4.70 -0.47
C ALA A 72 -23.76 5.82 0.14
N ASN A 73 -22.97 6.45 -0.71
CA ASN A 73 -22.03 7.51 -0.37
C ASN A 73 -22.28 8.71 -1.30
N ALA A 74 -22.19 9.91 -0.74
CA ALA A 74 -21.96 11.14 -1.48
C ALA A 74 -20.86 11.90 -0.76
N GLY A 75 -19.87 12.42 -1.47
CA GLY A 75 -18.73 13.06 -0.83
C GLY A 75 -18.06 14.13 -1.67
N LEU A 76 -17.31 14.97 -0.98
CA LEU A 76 -16.51 16.05 -1.51
C LEU A 76 -15.09 15.89 -0.99
N GLN A 77 -14.11 15.91 -1.89
CA GLN A 77 -12.69 16.00 -1.57
C GLN A 77 -12.19 17.36 -2.00
N LEU A 78 -11.47 18.04 -1.11
CA LEU A 78 -10.79 19.30 -1.39
C LEU A 78 -9.31 19.08 -1.15
N SER A 79 -8.48 19.27 -2.17
CA SER A 79 -7.04 19.05 -2.07
C SER A 79 -6.26 20.30 -2.49
N ALA A 80 -5.11 20.46 -1.84
CA ALA A 80 -4.12 21.46 -2.16
C ALA A 80 -2.75 20.80 -2.10
N HIS A 81 -2.03 20.74 -3.22
CA HIS A 81 -0.69 20.17 -3.25
C HIS A 81 0.27 20.99 -4.08
N ARG A 82 1.52 21.04 -3.62
CA ARG A 82 2.66 21.58 -4.33
C ARG A 82 3.59 20.42 -4.67
N PRO A 83 3.74 20.05 -5.96
CA PRO A 83 4.70 19.02 -6.34
C PRO A 83 6.14 19.51 -6.11
N PHE A 84 7.10 18.61 -6.28
CA PHE A 84 8.49 19.02 -6.40
C PHE A 84 8.67 19.95 -7.60
N ALA A 85 9.54 20.94 -7.48
CA ALA A 85 9.82 21.89 -8.56
C ALA A 85 10.83 21.32 -9.58
N GLU A 86 11.37 20.12 -9.33
CA GLU A 86 12.41 19.47 -10.15
C GLU A 86 13.68 20.32 -10.25
N THR A 87 13.98 21.07 -9.20
CA THR A 87 15.19 21.90 -9.09
C THR A 87 16.37 21.09 -8.56
N PRO A 88 17.60 21.33 -9.06
CA PRO A 88 18.80 20.77 -8.46
C PRO A 88 18.95 21.15 -6.98
N GLY A 89 19.50 20.24 -6.17
CA GLY A 89 19.74 20.48 -4.74
C GLY A 89 18.54 20.14 -3.86
N LEU A 90 18.24 20.98 -2.87
CA LEU A 90 17.13 20.79 -1.95
C LEU A 90 15.82 21.25 -2.60
N ASP A 91 14.88 20.32 -2.73
CA ASP A 91 13.51 20.57 -3.20
C ASP A 91 12.52 20.08 -2.15
N TYR A 92 11.29 20.58 -2.20
CA TYR A 92 10.24 20.24 -1.24
C TYR A 92 8.91 19.99 -1.92
N ALA A 93 8.01 19.28 -1.26
CA ALA A 93 6.65 19.11 -1.73
C ALA A 93 5.75 19.00 -0.51
N PHE A 94 4.49 19.39 -0.64
CA PHE A 94 3.52 19.22 0.43
C PHE A 94 2.14 19.03 -0.16
N GLY A 95 1.24 18.46 0.65
CA GLY A 95 -0.13 18.25 0.26
C GLY A 95 -1.03 18.17 1.47
N ALA A 96 -2.26 18.67 1.30
CA ALA A 96 -3.35 18.50 2.24
C ALA A 96 -4.61 18.13 1.47
N GLU A 97 -5.40 17.25 2.03
CA GLU A 97 -6.68 16.81 1.47
C GLU A 97 -7.69 16.60 2.59
N VAL A 98 -8.86 17.20 2.42
CA VAL A 98 -10.01 17.03 3.32
C VAL A 98 -11.10 16.27 2.59
N LEU A 99 -11.57 15.19 3.19
CA LEU A 99 -12.69 14.38 2.74
C LEU A 99 -13.91 14.69 3.61
N GLY A 100 -15.01 15.11 2.99
CA GLY A 100 -16.34 15.07 3.57
C GLY A 100 -17.17 13.98 2.89
N ARG A 101 -17.76 13.06 3.67
CA ARG A 101 -18.56 11.95 3.16
C ARG A 101 -19.84 11.77 3.95
N ALA A 102 -20.96 11.85 3.25
CA ALA A 102 -22.26 11.42 3.72
C ALA A 102 -22.46 9.94 3.40
N SER A 103 -22.56 9.12 4.44
CA SER A 103 -22.86 7.68 4.38
C SER A 103 -23.46 7.24 5.73
N GLN A 104 -23.73 5.95 5.93
CA GLN A 104 -24.16 5.41 7.22
C GLN A 104 -23.13 5.70 8.32
N ASN A 105 -21.84 5.61 8.00
CA ASN A 105 -20.72 6.04 8.85
C ASN A 105 -20.08 7.31 8.24
N GLY A 106 -20.88 8.38 8.20
CA GLY A 106 -20.45 9.67 7.66
C GLY A 106 -19.21 10.23 8.37
N THR A 107 -18.36 10.95 7.63
CA THR A 107 -17.08 11.46 8.16
C THR A 107 -16.71 12.80 7.55
N VAL A 108 -15.98 13.60 8.32
CA VAL A 108 -15.18 14.72 7.83
C VAL A 108 -13.79 14.54 8.39
N THR A 109 -12.81 14.26 7.52
CA THR A 109 -11.46 13.87 7.93
C THR A 109 -10.41 14.54 7.07
N VAL A 110 -9.24 14.77 7.65
CA VAL A 110 -8.03 15.11 6.89
C VAL A 110 -7.49 13.80 6.33
N HIS A 111 -7.77 13.53 5.06
CA HIS A 111 -7.38 12.29 4.38
C HIS A 111 -5.88 12.23 4.13
N GLN A 112 -5.32 13.33 3.61
CA GLN A 112 -3.88 13.52 3.42
C GLN A 112 -3.42 14.80 4.10
N LEU A 113 -2.25 14.74 4.73
CA LEU A 113 -1.53 15.91 5.23
C LEU A 113 -0.07 15.51 5.36
N TYR A 114 0.78 16.06 4.51
CA TYR A 114 2.18 15.67 4.46
C TYR A 114 3.10 16.79 3.98
N GLY A 115 4.36 16.70 4.41
CA GLY A 115 5.49 17.43 3.88
C GLY A 115 6.58 16.49 3.38
N ARG A 116 7.34 16.92 2.38
CA ARG A 116 8.40 16.16 1.73
C ARG A 116 9.59 17.07 1.49
N LEU A 117 10.78 16.52 1.70
CA LEU A 117 12.05 17.13 1.32
C LEU A 117 12.80 16.14 0.44
N ARG A 118 13.42 16.62 -0.62
CA ARG A 118 14.26 15.83 -1.53
C ARG A 118 15.61 16.50 -1.67
N TYR A 119 16.66 15.71 -1.60
CA TYR A 119 18.02 16.16 -1.88
C TYR A 119 18.79 15.03 -2.59
N GLY A 120 19.16 15.28 -3.84
CA GLY A 120 19.77 14.25 -4.69
C GLY A 120 18.87 13.02 -4.84
N GLY A 121 19.42 11.83 -4.60
CA GLY A 121 18.68 10.57 -4.69
C GLY A 121 17.87 10.20 -3.44
N LEU A 122 17.77 11.07 -2.43
CA LEU A 122 17.09 10.80 -1.16
C LEU A 122 15.89 11.73 -0.95
N GLN A 123 14.86 11.18 -0.30
CA GLN A 123 13.63 11.86 0.03
C GLN A 123 13.18 11.53 1.46
N LEU A 124 12.95 12.58 2.25
CA LEU A 124 12.26 12.52 3.53
C LEU A 124 10.78 12.86 3.32
N THR A 125 9.88 12.16 4.00
CA THR A 125 8.44 12.44 3.99
C THR A 125 7.88 12.29 5.39
N ALA A 126 7.08 13.25 5.82
CA ALA A 126 6.43 13.23 7.13
C ALA A 126 4.95 13.57 6.98
N GLY A 127 4.09 12.81 7.67
CA GLY A 127 2.65 12.98 7.68
C GLY A 127 1.91 11.75 7.16
N ARG A 128 0.64 11.92 6.80
CA ARG A 128 -0.19 10.87 6.21
C ARG A 128 -0.35 11.13 4.71
N ARG A 129 0.02 10.14 3.91
CA ARG A 129 0.04 10.26 2.46
C ARG A 129 -0.28 8.91 1.84
N GLU A 130 -1.12 8.92 0.81
CA GLU A 130 -1.39 7.73 0.02
C GLU A 130 -0.11 7.19 -0.62
N GLN A 131 0.03 5.88 -0.61
CA GLN A 131 1.19 5.22 -1.17
C GLN A 131 0.89 3.76 -1.49
N MET A 132 1.70 3.23 -2.39
CA MET A 132 1.75 1.81 -2.72
C MET A 132 3.14 1.27 -2.39
N ILE A 133 3.18 0.15 -1.66
CA ILE A 133 4.38 -0.63 -1.40
C ILE A 133 4.23 -1.95 -2.16
N GLY A 134 5.26 -2.36 -2.89
CA GLY A 134 5.18 -3.48 -3.82
C GLY A 134 5.19 -3.06 -5.28
N ARG A 135 5.39 -4.03 -6.15
CA ARG A 135 5.41 -3.90 -7.61
C ARG A 135 4.24 -4.70 -8.20
N VAL A 136 3.08 -4.07 -8.13
CA VAL A 136 1.84 -4.51 -8.77
C VAL A 136 1.39 -3.45 -9.78
N ASP A 137 0.38 -3.75 -10.60
CA ASP A 137 -0.22 -2.74 -11.46
C ASP A 137 -0.86 -1.62 -10.62
N THR A 138 -0.46 -0.36 -10.81
CA THR A 138 -0.93 0.73 -9.95
C THR A 138 -2.36 1.18 -10.24
N SER A 139 -2.91 0.79 -11.39
CA SER A 139 -4.23 1.22 -11.87
C SER A 139 -5.32 0.20 -11.58
N LEU A 140 -5.09 -1.07 -11.92
CA LEU A 140 -6.11 -2.12 -11.90
C LEU A 140 -5.92 -3.14 -10.78
N SER A 141 -4.76 -3.19 -10.12
CA SER A 141 -4.46 -4.23 -9.12
C SER A 141 -5.34 -4.13 -7.87
N LEU A 142 -5.60 -5.28 -7.27
CA LEU A 142 -6.12 -5.47 -5.91
C LEU A 142 -5.21 -4.87 -4.81
N GLY A 143 -3.98 -4.49 -5.14
CA GLY A 143 -2.96 -4.01 -4.21
C GLY A 143 -1.96 -5.10 -3.83
N SER A 144 -0.95 -4.69 -3.06
CA SER A 144 0.12 -5.60 -2.64
C SER A 144 -0.32 -6.48 -1.47
N VAL A 145 0.25 -7.69 -1.36
CA VAL A 145 -0.13 -8.67 -0.33
C VAL A 145 0.16 -8.21 1.10
N THR A 146 1.06 -7.27 1.32
CA THR A 146 1.35 -6.72 2.67
C THR A 146 0.80 -5.31 2.89
N TRP A 147 0.42 -4.61 1.83
CA TRP A 147 -0.03 -3.21 1.90
C TRP A 147 -1.08 -2.92 0.84
N SER A 148 -2.34 -2.85 1.26
CA SER A 148 -3.48 -2.56 0.38
C SER A 148 -3.78 -1.05 0.34
N ARG A 149 -4.65 -0.67 -0.60
CA ARG A 149 -5.22 0.68 -0.70
C ARG A 149 -6.64 0.73 -0.12
N ASN A 150 -6.93 -0.05 0.92
CA ASN A 150 -8.30 -0.17 1.44
C ASN A 150 -8.55 0.63 2.73
N ALA A 151 -7.51 1.23 3.30
CA ALA A 151 -7.60 2.03 4.52
C ALA A 151 -6.97 3.40 4.29
N THR A 152 -7.38 4.37 5.11
CA THR A 152 -6.77 5.70 5.11
C THR A 152 -5.29 5.58 5.47
N PRO A 153 -4.39 6.39 4.89
CA PRO A 153 -2.97 6.27 5.20
C PRO A 153 -2.67 6.56 6.68
N PRO A 154 -1.86 5.73 7.37
CA PRO A 154 -1.38 6.05 8.69
C PRO A 154 -0.35 7.19 8.64
N PRO A 155 -0.27 8.03 9.68
CA PRO A 155 0.77 9.03 9.79
C PRO A 155 2.13 8.35 10.03
N LYS A 156 3.15 8.84 9.34
CA LYS A 156 4.53 8.33 9.48
C LYS A 156 5.59 9.31 9.05
N ILE A 157 6.82 9.02 9.43
CA ILE A 157 8.04 9.62 8.92
C ILE A 157 8.78 8.55 8.14
N SER A 158 9.15 8.84 6.90
CA SER A 158 9.85 7.90 6.03
C SER A 158 11.03 8.53 5.32
N LEU A 159 12.13 7.79 5.25
CA LEU A 159 13.27 8.04 4.39
C LEU A 159 13.22 7.06 3.21
N SER A 160 13.39 7.57 2.00
CA SER A 160 13.31 6.77 0.78
C SER A 160 14.28 7.27 -0.28
N THR A 161 14.59 6.42 -1.25
CA THR A 161 15.23 6.89 -2.47
C THR A 161 14.21 7.55 -3.40
N ASP A 162 14.65 8.49 -4.24
CA ASP A 162 13.81 9.05 -5.31
C ASP A 162 13.67 8.02 -6.44
N GLY A 163 12.75 7.08 -6.26
CA GLY A 163 12.58 5.94 -7.15
C GLY A 163 13.81 5.01 -7.15
N TYR A 164 14.17 4.51 -8.33
CA TYR A 164 15.35 3.66 -8.53
C TYR A 164 16.58 4.51 -8.80
N VAL A 165 17.55 4.47 -7.90
CA VAL A 165 18.83 5.15 -8.01
C VAL A 165 19.86 4.19 -8.62
N PRO A 166 20.57 4.57 -9.70
CA PRO A 166 21.63 3.75 -10.29
C PRO A 166 22.73 3.41 -9.29
N VAL A 167 23.25 2.18 -9.36
CA VAL A 167 24.42 1.79 -8.55
C VAL A 167 25.68 2.37 -9.19
N PRO A 168 26.52 3.11 -8.44
CA PRO A 168 27.77 3.67 -8.99
C PRO A 168 28.65 2.59 -9.64
N GLY A 169 29.16 2.88 -10.84
CA GLY A 169 30.00 1.96 -11.62
C GLY A 169 29.23 0.93 -12.45
N LEU A 170 27.91 0.79 -12.29
CA LEU A 170 27.07 -0.16 -13.06
C LEU A 170 26.10 0.51 -14.04
N GLY A 171 26.10 1.85 -14.10
CA GLY A 171 25.24 2.62 -15.00
C GLY A 171 23.75 2.24 -14.86
N ASP A 172 23.06 2.13 -15.99
CA ASP A 172 21.63 1.76 -16.03
C ASP A 172 21.35 0.27 -15.86
N ALA A 173 22.40 -0.57 -15.78
CA ALA A 173 22.25 -2.02 -15.70
C ALA A 173 21.69 -2.47 -14.35
N LEU A 174 22.06 -1.79 -13.26
CA LEU A 174 21.58 -2.07 -11.91
C LEU A 174 21.17 -0.78 -11.19
N ALA A 175 19.97 -0.77 -10.63
CA ALA A 175 19.48 0.31 -9.78
C ALA A 175 18.81 -0.23 -8.52
N VAL A 176 18.83 0.57 -7.46
CA VAL A 176 18.28 0.20 -6.15
C VAL A 176 17.20 1.20 -5.73
N LYS A 177 16.13 0.72 -5.10
CA LYS A 177 15.11 1.53 -4.45
C LYS A 177 14.99 1.13 -2.99
N GLY A 178 15.19 2.08 -2.09
CA GLY A 178 15.15 1.89 -0.65
C GLY A 178 14.01 2.66 0.02
N TYR A 179 13.50 2.11 1.12
CA TYR A 179 12.45 2.71 1.94
C TYR A 179 12.62 2.29 3.40
N LEU A 180 12.51 3.22 4.32
CA LEU A 180 12.46 3.00 5.76
C LEU A 180 11.45 3.98 6.35
N ALA A 181 10.56 3.51 7.22
CA ALA A 181 9.59 4.36 7.88
C ALA A 181 9.30 3.94 9.32
N GLN A 182 8.92 4.95 10.10
CA GLN A 182 8.35 4.82 11.42
C GLN A 182 7.01 5.55 11.43
N GLY A 183 5.96 4.86 11.84
CA GLY A 183 4.59 5.36 11.86
C GLY A 183 3.84 5.01 13.14
N TRP A 184 2.58 5.43 13.16
CA TRP A 184 1.67 5.25 14.29
C TRP A 184 0.33 4.71 13.78
N LEU A 185 -0.19 3.67 14.44
CA LEU A 185 -1.53 3.16 14.17
C LEU A 185 -2.57 3.90 15.03
N GLU A 186 -3.85 3.66 14.75
CA GLU A 186 -4.95 4.29 15.47
C GLU A 186 -4.98 3.89 16.95
N GLU A 187 -5.43 4.80 17.80
CA GLU A 187 -5.34 4.65 19.26
C GLU A 187 -6.29 3.56 19.80
N ASP A 188 -7.47 3.43 19.19
CA ASP A 188 -8.57 2.57 19.66
C ASP A 188 -8.42 1.07 19.28
N ARG A 189 -7.18 0.61 19.04
CA ARG A 189 -6.89 -0.81 18.82
C ARG A 189 -6.80 -1.58 20.14
N PHE A 190 -6.89 -2.91 20.06
CA PHE A 190 -6.73 -3.79 21.24
C PHE A 190 -5.40 -3.52 21.99
N VAL A 191 -4.30 -3.30 21.27
CA VAL A 191 -3.06 -2.74 21.84
C VAL A 191 -3.03 -1.26 21.46
N ARG A 192 -3.24 -0.38 22.44
CA ARG A 192 -3.34 1.06 22.21
C ARG A 192 -1.96 1.65 21.88
N ASN A 193 -1.93 2.73 21.10
CA ASN A 193 -0.70 3.43 20.72
C ASN A 193 0.33 2.50 20.05
N THR A 194 -0.13 1.55 19.24
CA THR A 194 0.73 0.63 18.51
C THR A 194 1.55 1.41 17.47
N LEU A 195 2.83 1.10 17.39
CA LEU A 195 3.76 1.69 16.44
C LEU A 195 3.86 0.84 15.17
N LEU A 196 4.12 1.50 14.05
CA LEU A 196 4.33 0.88 12.75
C LEU A 196 5.80 1.05 12.35
N HIS A 197 6.49 -0.04 12.03
CA HIS A 197 7.78 -0.01 11.35
C HIS A 197 7.62 -0.53 9.93
N GLU A 198 8.31 0.06 8.96
CA GLU A 198 8.35 -0.43 7.59
C GLU A 198 9.74 -0.28 6.99
N LYS A 199 10.17 -1.29 6.23
CA LYS A 199 11.37 -1.21 5.40
C LYS A 199 11.15 -1.94 4.08
N SER A 200 11.76 -1.46 3.02
CA SER A 200 11.82 -2.21 1.77
C SER A 200 13.09 -1.92 0.98
N LEU A 201 13.53 -2.91 0.24
CA LEU A 201 14.67 -2.84 -0.65
C LEU A 201 14.33 -3.56 -1.95
N TYR A 202 14.49 -2.86 -3.07
CA TYR A 202 14.27 -3.42 -4.40
C TYR A 202 15.49 -3.19 -5.28
N PHE A 203 15.75 -4.15 -6.13
CA PHE A 203 16.74 -4.12 -7.19
C PHE A 203 16.03 -4.15 -8.53
N ARG A 204 16.54 -3.38 -9.49
CA ARG A 204 16.15 -3.41 -10.89
C ARG A 204 17.36 -3.72 -11.75
N ILE A 205 17.27 -4.77 -12.54
CA ILE A 205 18.28 -5.19 -13.50
C ILE A 205 17.73 -4.97 -14.92
N ARG A 206 18.50 -4.29 -15.76
CA ARG A 206 18.20 -4.08 -17.19
C ARG A 206 19.34 -4.64 -18.05
N PRO A 207 19.17 -5.85 -18.61
CA PRO A 207 20.18 -6.38 -19.51
C PRO A 207 20.26 -5.52 -20.79
N PRO A 208 21.46 -5.13 -21.28
CA PRO A 208 21.59 -4.21 -22.41
C PRO A 208 21.00 -4.71 -23.74
N ALA A 209 20.94 -6.03 -23.92
CA ALA A 209 20.61 -6.67 -25.20
C ALA A 209 19.12 -6.96 -25.39
N VAL A 210 18.29 -6.77 -24.36
CA VAL A 210 16.86 -7.15 -24.39
C VAL A 210 16.00 -6.06 -23.74
N PRO A 211 14.80 -5.77 -24.27
CA PRO A 211 13.92 -4.72 -23.78
C PRO A 211 13.15 -5.16 -22.52
N VAL A 212 13.87 -5.69 -21.53
CA VAL A 212 13.29 -6.20 -20.28
C VAL A 212 13.90 -5.51 -19.07
N ALA A 213 13.09 -5.36 -18.03
CA ALA A 213 13.55 -4.96 -16.72
C ALA A 213 13.09 -5.99 -15.68
N VAL A 214 14.05 -6.67 -15.08
CA VAL A 214 13.82 -7.65 -14.01
C VAL A 214 13.92 -6.93 -12.69
N HIS A 215 13.00 -7.23 -11.79
CA HIS A 215 12.94 -6.63 -10.48
C HIS A 215 12.80 -7.72 -9.42
N ALA A 216 13.51 -7.54 -8.32
CA ALA A 216 13.42 -8.37 -7.14
C ALA A 216 13.48 -7.46 -5.92
N GLY A 217 12.68 -7.72 -4.92
CA GLY A 217 12.70 -6.95 -3.69
C GLY A 217 12.05 -7.63 -2.52
N VAL A 218 12.24 -7.01 -1.36
CA VAL A 218 11.64 -7.41 -0.10
C VAL A 218 10.95 -6.20 0.50
N ALA A 219 9.74 -6.37 1.00
CA ALA A 219 9.11 -5.42 1.91
C ALA A 219 8.87 -6.13 3.24
N HIS A 220 9.09 -5.42 4.34
CA HIS A 220 8.86 -5.89 5.69
C HIS A 220 8.18 -4.78 6.47
N HIS A 221 7.19 -5.17 7.26
CA HIS A 221 6.42 -4.28 8.10
C HIS A 221 6.28 -4.94 9.47
N ALA A 222 6.17 -4.12 10.52
CA ALA A 222 5.95 -4.62 11.86
C ALA A 222 5.02 -3.73 12.68
N GLN A 223 4.11 -4.36 13.44
CA GLN A 223 3.43 -3.72 14.57
C GLN A 223 4.26 -3.96 15.81
N TRP A 224 4.64 -2.91 16.52
CA TRP A 224 5.48 -3.01 17.70
C TRP A 224 5.08 -1.98 18.77
N GLY A 225 5.57 -2.14 20.00
CA GLY A 225 5.28 -1.23 21.11
C GLY A 225 3.81 -1.17 21.51
N GLY A 226 3.39 -0.02 22.04
CA GLY A 226 2.04 0.22 22.51
C GLY A 226 1.73 -0.34 23.91
N THR A 227 0.47 -0.31 24.30
CA THR A 227 -0.01 -0.72 25.64
C THR A 227 -1.07 -1.80 25.53
N HIS A 228 -0.73 -3.02 25.95
CA HIS A 228 -1.64 -4.15 25.98
C HIS A 228 -2.51 -4.08 27.25
N PRO A 229 -3.83 -4.27 27.17
CA PRO A 229 -4.77 -4.06 28.29
C PRO A 229 -4.47 -4.92 29.51
N GLN A 230 -3.93 -6.13 29.29
CA GLN A 230 -3.61 -7.09 30.35
C GLN A 230 -2.10 -7.20 30.67
N ARG A 231 -1.21 -6.85 29.72
CA ARG A 231 0.25 -7.02 29.87
C ARG A 231 0.96 -5.71 30.19
N GLY A 232 0.25 -4.58 30.08
CA GLY A 232 0.81 -3.25 30.22
C GLY A 232 1.64 -2.81 29.02
N PRO A 233 2.51 -1.80 29.20
CA PRO A 233 3.37 -1.26 28.16
C PRO A 233 4.30 -2.33 27.57
N GLN A 234 4.35 -2.39 26.24
CA GLN A 234 5.33 -3.16 25.49
C GLN A 234 6.65 -2.37 25.39
N ALA A 235 7.74 -3.05 25.01
CA ALA A 235 9.01 -2.39 24.76
C ALA A 235 8.89 -1.42 23.58
N SER A 236 9.47 -0.23 23.73
CA SER A 236 9.40 0.83 22.70
C SER A 236 10.66 1.72 22.67
N SER A 237 11.81 1.16 23.08
CA SER A 237 13.09 1.87 23.10
C SER A 237 13.72 1.95 21.71
N LEU A 238 14.79 2.75 21.54
CA LEU A 238 15.57 2.73 20.30
C LEU A 238 16.24 1.37 20.05
N GLY A 239 16.61 0.66 21.12
CA GLY A 239 17.12 -0.71 21.03
C GLY A 239 16.05 -1.66 20.50
N GLU A 240 14.83 -1.58 21.04
CA GLU A 240 13.70 -2.36 20.54
C GLU A 240 13.36 -2.02 19.08
N TRP A 241 13.38 -0.73 18.72
CA TRP A 241 13.18 -0.32 17.34
C TRP A 241 14.24 -0.94 16.42
N ALA A 242 15.51 -0.95 16.83
CA ALA A 242 16.58 -1.58 16.09
C ALA A 242 16.34 -3.09 15.99
N ASP A 243 15.89 -3.73 17.07
CA ASP A 243 15.63 -5.16 17.08
C ASP A 243 14.53 -5.55 16.08
N VAL A 244 13.41 -4.84 16.12
CA VAL A 244 12.30 -4.98 15.17
C VAL A 244 12.74 -4.69 13.74
N THR A 245 13.57 -3.65 13.55
CA THR A 245 14.09 -3.23 12.25
C THR A 245 15.01 -4.28 11.65
N PHE A 246 15.85 -4.95 12.45
CA PHE A 246 16.80 -5.95 11.98
C PHE A 246 16.32 -7.39 12.17
N PHE A 247 15.09 -7.59 12.64
CA PHE A 247 14.45 -8.88 12.85
C PHE A 247 15.18 -9.74 13.91
N THR A 248 15.95 -9.11 14.81
CA THR A 248 16.71 -9.76 15.88
C THR A 248 15.84 -10.08 17.09
N ASP A 249 14.67 -9.45 17.22
CA ASP A 249 13.63 -9.83 18.18
C ASP A 249 13.05 -11.22 17.91
N VAL A 250 13.07 -11.66 16.64
CA VAL A 250 12.62 -13.00 16.22
C VAL A 250 13.78 -14.01 16.12
N LEU A 251 14.93 -13.60 15.60
CA LEU A 251 16.05 -14.52 15.35
C LEU A 251 16.83 -14.91 16.62
N PHE A 252 16.81 -14.05 17.65
CA PHE A 252 17.56 -14.23 18.89
C PHE A 252 16.63 -14.19 20.11
N THR A 253 15.48 -14.86 20.00
CA THR A 253 14.51 -14.95 21.11
C THR A 253 15.06 -15.71 22.32
N GLU A 254 15.98 -16.65 22.11
CA GLU A 254 16.55 -17.50 23.16
C GLU A 254 17.47 -16.72 24.12
N ASP A 255 18.02 -15.59 23.66
CA ASP A 255 18.90 -14.74 24.45
C ASP A 255 18.14 -13.78 25.40
N ARG A 256 16.80 -13.76 25.33
CA ARG A 256 15.93 -12.86 26.12
C ARG A 256 15.34 -13.55 27.34
N THR A 257 15.27 -12.83 28.46
CA THR A 257 14.53 -13.28 29.63
C THR A 257 13.03 -13.41 29.33
N GLU A 258 12.29 -14.23 30.08
CA GLU A 258 10.84 -14.34 29.88
C GLU A 258 10.12 -12.99 29.98
N ALA A 259 10.58 -12.09 30.86
CA ALA A 259 9.98 -10.78 31.05
C ALA A 259 10.24 -9.84 29.87
N GLU A 260 11.37 -9.99 29.18
CA GLU A 260 11.71 -9.28 27.94
C GLU A 260 10.91 -9.86 26.79
N SER A 261 10.93 -11.18 26.61
CA SER A 261 10.17 -11.89 25.58
C SER A 261 8.67 -11.68 25.69
N ARG A 262 8.11 -11.33 26.86
CA ARG A 262 6.68 -10.96 27.00
C ARG A 262 6.36 -9.54 26.57
N ARG A 263 7.36 -8.64 26.55
CA ARG A 263 7.23 -7.21 26.23
C ARG A 263 7.78 -6.84 24.84
N SER A 264 8.65 -7.67 24.27
CA SER A 264 9.26 -7.57 22.95
C SER A 264 8.70 -8.67 22.06
N GLN A 265 7.44 -8.50 21.64
CA GLN A 265 6.76 -9.37 20.68
C GLN A 265 6.16 -8.50 19.60
N ALA A 266 6.94 -8.18 18.57
CA ALA A 266 6.41 -7.49 17.40
C ALA A 266 5.66 -8.48 16.48
N ASN A 267 4.66 -7.98 15.78
CA ASN A 267 4.01 -8.70 14.70
C ASN A 267 4.70 -8.34 13.39
N HIS A 268 5.35 -9.28 12.73
CA HIS A 268 6.04 -9.04 11.47
C HIS A 268 5.31 -9.64 10.29
N ILE A 269 5.20 -8.83 9.23
CA ILE A 269 4.68 -9.26 7.93
C ILE A 269 5.67 -8.84 6.87
N ALA A 270 5.98 -9.73 5.95
CA ALA A 270 6.89 -9.46 4.86
C ALA A 270 6.39 -10.03 3.54
N MET A 271 7.00 -9.57 2.46
CA MET A 271 6.88 -10.21 1.16
C MET A 271 8.19 -10.21 0.40
N TYR A 272 8.37 -11.26 -0.39
CA TYR A 272 9.29 -11.25 -1.52
C TYR A 272 8.53 -10.92 -2.79
N ASP A 273 9.03 -9.95 -3.55
CA ASP A 273 8.35 -9.39 -4.71
C ASP A 273 9.27 -9.51 -5.93
N PHE A 274 8.81 -10.25 -6.93
CA PHE A 274 9.51 -10.43 -8.19
C PHE A 274 8.63 -9.96 -9.34
N SER A 275 9.22 -9.20 -10.27
CA SER A 275 8.50 -8.77 -11.46
C SER A 275 9.39 -8.62 -12.69
N LEU A 276 8.77 -8.79 -13.84
CA LEU A 276 9.35 -8.64 -15.16
C LEU A 276 8.53 -7.61 -15.93
N GLU A 277 9.19 -6.54 -16.37
CA GLU A 277 8.64 -5.60 -17.34
C GLU A 277 9.24 -5.90 -18.72
N VAL A 278 8.43 -5.81 -19.77
CA VAL A 278 8.85 -5.98 -21.15
C VAL A 278 8.23 -4.93 -22.05
N ASP A 279 9.02 -4.31 -22.92
CA ASP A 279 8.52 -3.48 -24.01
C ASP A 279 8.26 -4.37 -25.24
N LEU A 280 7.01 -4.40 -25.70
CA LEU A 280 6.54 -5.24 -26.80
C LEU A 280 6.22 -4.42 -28.05
N GLY A 281 6.67 -3.16 -28.13
CA GLY A 281 6.43 -2.30 -29.30
C GLY A 281 4.97 -1.86 -29.40
N GLY A 282 4.61 -0.81 -28.67
CA GLY A 282 3.23 -0.30 -28.57
C GLY A 282 2.46 -0.82 -27.35
N TRP A 283 3.03 -1.80 -26.65
CA TRP A 283 2.52 -2.36 -25.40
C TRP A 283 3.66 -2.53 -24.40
N LYS A 284 3.36 -2.34 -23.12
CA LYS A 284 4.20 -2.71 -21.99
C LYS A 284 3.57 -3.89 -21.27
N GLY A 285 4.30 -4.98 -21.18
CA GLY A 285 3.95 -6.14 -20.37
C GLY A 285 4.53 -6.03 -18.98
N LEU A 286 3.77 -6.47 -17.98
CA LEU A 286 4.19 -6.59 -16.60
C LEU A 286 3.73 -7.94 -16.06
N ALA A 287 4.66 -8.79 -15.63
CA ALA A 287 4.35 -10.00 -14.89
C ALA A 287 4.94 -9.89 -13.47
N TYR A 288 4.20 -10.30 -12.45
CA TYR A 288 4.67 -10.23 -11.07
C TYR A 288 4.20 -11.39 -10.20
N ARG A 289 4.99 -11.65 -9.16
CA ARG A 289 4.77 -12.67 -8.14
C ARG A 289 5.19 -12.10 -6.79
N GLN A 290 4.25 -12.05 -5.85
CA GLN A 290 4.52 -11.65 -4.46
C GLN A 290 4.28 -12.81 -3.50
N PHE A 291 5.32 -13.28 -2.82
CA PHE A 291 5.25 -14.30 -1.78
C PHE A 291 4.96 -13.65 -0.43
N TYR A 292 3.98 -14.17 0.32
CA TYR A 292 3.59 -13.65 1.62
C TYR A 292 4.33 -14.36 2.76
N HIS A 293 4.81 -13.61 3.75
CA HIS A 293 5.60 -14.12 4.87
C HIS A 293 5.14 -13.51 6.20
N GLU A 294 5.03 -14.34 7.23
CA GLU A 294 4.62 -13.95 8.59
C GLU A 294 5.41 -14.66 9.70
N ASP A 295 6.10 -15.75 9.36
CA ASP A 295 6.92 -16.51 10.29
C ASP A 295 8.28 -16.83 9.67
N VAL A 296 9.25 -17.23 10.50
CA VAL A 296 10.59 -17.59 10.05
C VAL A 296 10.55 -18.72 9.01
N ALA A 297 9.65 -19.69 9.16
CA ALA A 297 9.54 -20.81 8.25
C ALA A 297 9.06 -20.40 6.84
N SER A 298 8.20 -19.39 6.73
CA SER A 298 7.75 -18.85 5.44
C SER A 298 8.88 -18.17 4.67
N LEU A 299 9.84 -17.55 5.36
CA LEU A 299 11.03 -16.94 4.71
C LEU A 299 11.86 -17.98 3.95
N TRP A 300 11.81 -19.25 4.38
CA TRP A 300 12.46 -20.38 3.71
C TRP A 300 11.56 -21.09 2.69
N PHE A 301 10.54 -20.40 2.16
CA PHE A 301 9.64 -20.89 1.12
C PHE A 301 8.92 -22.21 1.45
N ARG A 302 8.59 -22.46 2.73
CA ARG A 302 7.71 -23.57 3.16
C ARG A 302 6.42 -23.63 2.33
N ASN A 303 5.96 -22.49 1.84
CA ASN A 303 4.81 -22.38 0.95
C ASN A 303 5.07 -21.39 -0.20
N VAL A 304 5.33 -21.92 -1.39
CA VAL A 304 5.51 -21.13 -2.61
C VAL A 304 4.20 -20.79 -3.33
N TRP A 305 3.07 -21.38 -2.89
CA TRP A 305 1.80 -21.36 -3.61
C TRP A 305 0.81 -20.32 -3.12
N ASP A 306 1.08 -19.63 -2.01
CA ASP A 306 0.27 -18.53 -1.53
C ASP A 306 0.95 -17.19 -1.84
N GLY A 307 0.13 -16.16 -2.05
CA GLY A 307 0.51 -14.81 -2.40
C GLY A 307 -0.29 -14.28 -3.59
N LEU A 308 0.34 -13.41 -4.38
CA LEU A 308 -0.26 -12.78 -5.56
C LEU A 308 0.52 -13.17 -6.83
N TRP A 309 -0.21 -13.44 -7.91
CA TRP A 309 0.29 -13.55 -9.28
C TRP A 309 -0.43 -12.51 -10.11
N GLY A 310 0.30 -11.80 -10.97
CA GLY A 310 -0.29 -10.85 -11.88
C GLY A 310 0.37 -10.88 -13.25
N ALA A 311 -0.44 -10.68 -14.28
CA ALA A 311 0.00 -10.48 -15.65
C ALA A 311 -0.82 -9.35 -16.27
N GLY A 312 -0.16 -8.26 -16.61
CA GLY A 312 -0.74 -7.05 -17.15
C GLY A 312 -0.15 -6.69 -18.51
N LEU A 313 -0.98 -6.09 -19.35
CA LEU A 313 -0.59 -5.47 -20.61
C LEU A 313 -1.19 -4.08 -20.66
N ARG A 314 -0.37 -3.07 -20.95
CA ARG A 314 -0.80 -1.69 -21.09
C ARG A 314 -0.34 -1.11 -22.42
N ARG A 315 -1.23 -0.44 -23.14
CA ARG A 315 -0.91 0.23 -24.39
C ARG A 315 -0.05 1.47 -24.12
N THR A 316 0.91 1.75 -24.99
CA THR A 316 1.75 2.96 -24.90
C THR A 316 1.33 4.07 -25.87
N GLY A 317 0.41 3.79 -26.78
CA GLY A 317 -0.17 4.76 -27.73
C GLY A 317 -1.35 5.55 -27.15
N GLY A 318 -1.98 6.38 -27.99
CA GLY A 318 -3.10 7.25 -27.62
C GLY A 318 -4.41 6.50 -27.24
N PRO A 319 -5.49 7.26 -26.96
CA PRO A 319 -6.73 6.73 -26.41
C PRO A 319 -7.28 5.56 -27.22
N ALA A 320 -7.77 4.54 -26.51
CA ALA A 320 -8.23 3.29 -27.10
C ALA A 320 -9.45 2.76 -26.35
N LEU A 321 -10.25 1.92 -27.02
CA LEU A 321 -11.33 1.21 -26.34
C LEU A 321 -10.82 0.32 -25.20
N VAL A 322 -9.65 -0.29 -25.38
CA VAL A 322 -8.95 -1.08 -24.36
C VAL A 322 -7.53 -0.53 -24.22
N GLU A 323 -7.24 0.08 -23.08
CA GLU A 323 -5.94 0.67 -22.77
C GLU A 323 -5.06 -0.24 -21.92
N ALA A 324 -5.69 -1.09 -21.09
CA ALA A 324 -5.00 -2.01 -20.22
C ALA A 324 -5.85 -3.28 -19.99
N LEU A 325 -5.14 -4.39 -19.80
CA LEU A 325 -5.69 -5.67 -19.36
C LEU A 325 -4.86 -6.13 -18.18
N LEU A 326 -5.52 -6.60 -17.13
CA LEU A 326 -4.88 -7.20 -15.97
C LEU A 326 -5.57 -8.52 -15.62
N TRP A 327 -4.78 -9.56 -15.47
CA TRP A 327 -5.17 -10.78 -14.77
C TRP A 327 -4.43 -10.84 -13.44
N GLU A 328 -5.16 -11.06 -12.36
CA GLU A 328 -4.60 -11.33 -11.03
C GLU A 328 -5.22 -12.57 -10.43
N HIS A 329 -4.38 -13.36 -9.77
CA HIS A 329 -4.79 -14.42 -8.87
C HIS A 329 -4.23 -14.09 -7.48
N PHE A 330 -5.07 -14.12 -6.47
CA PHE A 330 -4.64 -13.97 -5.08
C PHE A 330 -5.08 -15.19 -4.28
N ARG A 331 -4.18 -15.70 -3.45
CA ARG A 331 -4.42 -16.93 -2.69
C ARG A 331 -3.63 -16.94 -1.39
N LEU A 332 -4.31 -17.09 -0.26
CA LEU A 332 -3.69 -17.33 1.06
C LEU A 332 -4.38 -18.52 1.75
N THR A 333 -4.41 -19.66 1.07
CA THR A 333 -5.20 -20.81 1.53
C THR A 333 -4.38 -21.86 2.28
N ARG A 334 -3.09 -22.01 1.98
CA ARG A 334 -2.26 -22.99 2.65
C ARG A 334 -1.73 -22.45 3.98
N GLN A 335 -1.37 -21.17 4.03
CA GLN A 335 -0.87 -20.46 5.21
C GLN A 335 0.19 -21.29 5.95
N ASN A 336 1.19 -21.74 5.17
CA ASN A 336 2.31 -22.61 5.55
C ASN A 336 2.00 -23.93 6.29
N ALA A 337 0.75 -24.42 6.22
CA ALA A 337 0.37 -25.71 6.79
C ALA A 337 1.34 -26.85 6.39
N ARG A 338 1.85 -27.56 7.40
CA ARG A 338 2.72 -28.74 7.26
C ARG A 338 1.87 -29.99 7.05
N PHE A 339 1.50 -30.23 5.79
CA PHE A 339 0.72 -31.42 5.43
C PHE A 339 1.40 -32.75 5.81
N SER A 340 2.74 -32.78 5.92
CA SER A 340 3.50 -33.97 6.32
C SER A 340 3.26 -34.40 7.77
N VAL A 341 2.79 -33.50 8.64
CA VAL A 341 2.45 -33.79 10.05
C VAL A 341 0.95 -33.66 10.32
N GLY A 342 0.13 -33.65 9.28
CA GLY A 342 -1.34 -33.63 9.39
C GLY A 342 -1.95 -32.25 9.63
N GLU A 343 -1.20 -31.15 9.50
CA GLU A 343 -1.79 -29.82 9.59
C GLU A 343 -2.77 -29.56 8.44
N VAL A 344 -3.88 -28.88 8.77
CA VAL A 344 -4.89 -28.45 7.80
C VAL A 344 -4.57 -27.05 7.27
N ARG A 345 -5.09 -26.76 6.07
CA ARG A 345 -5.02 -25.44 5.45
C ARG A 345 -5.50 -24.34 6.40
N GLY A 346 -4.81 -23.21 6.42
CA GLY A 346 -5.18 -22.05 7.23
C GLY A 346 -4.65 -22.07 8.66
N SER A 347 -3.64 -22.91 8.96
CA SER A 347 -3.04 -23.03 10.29
C SER A 347 -2.51 -21.70 10.84
N ASP A 348 -1.83 -20.92 10.00
CA ASP A 348 -1.09 -19.73 10.46
C ASP A 348 -1.99 -18.49 10.61
N ASN A 349 -3.25 -18.52 10.16
CA ASN A 349 -4.21 -17.41 10.22
C ASN A 349 -3.63 -16.08 9.71
N ALA A 350 -3.37 -16.01 8.40
CA ALA A 350 -2.78 -14.83 7.76
C ALA A 350 -3.45 -13.50 8.17
N TYR A 351 -2.63 -12.46 8.32
CA TYR A 351 -2.97 -11.11 8.80
C TYR A 351 -3.42 -11.03 10.26
N SER A 352 -3.28 -12.09 11.04
CA SER A 352 -3.65 -12.12 12.45
C SER A 352 -2.44 -12.25 13.36
N HIS A 353 -2.49 -11.64 14.54
CA HIS A 353 -1.47 -11.80 15.56
C HIS A 353 -2.10 -11.99 16.94
N LYS A 354 -2.59 -13.22 17.16
CA LYS A 354 -3.34 -13.62 18.36
C LYS A 354 -2.60 -13.37 19.69
N PRO A 355 -1.27 -13.55 19.80
CA PRO A 355 -0.59 -13.37 21.09
C PRO A 355 -0.67 -11.94 21.65
N VAL A 356 -0.52 -10.92 20.80
CA VAL A 356 -0.40 -9.51 21.22
C VAL A 356 -1.37 -8.61 20.45
N TYR A 357 -1.09 -8.31 19.17
CA TYR A 357 -1.91 -7.44 18.33
C TYR A 357 -3.16 -8.13 17.77
N ARG A 358 -4.15 -8.37 18.64
CA ARG A 358 -5.39 -9.09 18.29
C ARG A 358 -6.29 -8.43 17.26
N GLY A 359 -6.09 -7.13 16.99
CA GLY A 359 -6.75 -6.43 15.88
C GLY A 359 -6.22 -6.82 14.49
N GLY A 360 -5.15 -7.63 14.42
CA GLY A 360 -4.55 -8.06 13.15
C GLY A 360 -3.82 -6.95 12.41
N TRP A 361 -3.49 -7.21 11.16
CA TRP A 361 -2.85 -6.26 10.24
C TRP A 361 -3.88 -5.38 9.55
N THR A 362 -4.42 -4.44 10.32
CA THR A 362 -5.44 -3.48 9.86
C THR A 362 -5.11 -2.07 10.33
N TYR A 363 -5.84 -1.09 9.80
CA TYR A 363 -5.79 0.31 10.24
C TYR A 363 -7.17 0.94 10.02
N GLN A 364 -7.79 1.44 11.10
CA GLN A 364 -9.15 2.02 11.10
C GLN A 364 -10.23 1.10 10.52
N GLY A 365 -10.10 -0.22 10.75
CA GLY A 365 -10.99 -1.27 10.27
C GLY A 365 -10.77 -2.60 10.96
#